data_AF-F5YL49-F1
#
_entry.id   AF-F5YL49-F1
#
_cell.length_a   1.000
_cell.length_b   1.000
_cell.length_c   1.000
_cell.angle_alpha   90.00
_cell.angle_beta   90.00
_cell.angle_gamma   90.00
#
_symmetry.space_group_name_H-M   'P 1'
#
loop_
_entity.id
_entity.type
_entity.pdbx_description
1 polymer ?
#
loop_
_entity_poly.entity_id
_entity_poly.type
_entity_poly.pdbx_seq_one_letter_code
_entity_poly.pdbx_strand_id
1 'polypeptide(L)'
;MEIMKNINRGDFETMELLLSKPKNRFIRIQSNTSICKENKIVLIHYTFCGTFELDLNRIYSQSIKMQDFVIAKPSGLWFSMENADGWKKWCIDNDFHPEKLKRQFKIELKENANILSINNDNDFNEFEKRYRKIASDETENSFQPIKWSMVIKDYQGIIITKYFEERRLSSMWYNGWNCEGGCIWDLRAVKEIRIIK
;
A
#
# COMPACT_ATOMS: atom_id res chain seq x y z
N MET A 1 50.95 -42.60 14.34
CA MET A 1 51.08 -41.43 15.24
C MET A 1 49.89 -40.53 14.95
N GLU A 2 48.70 -40.80 15.49
CA GLU A 2 48.39 -40.86 16.93
C GLU A 2 48.84 -39.54 17.59
N ILE A 3 47.95 -38.68 18.06
CA ILE A 3 47.19 -38.87 19.30
C ILE A 3 45.77 -38.26 19.19
N MET A 4 44.78 -39.13 19.40
CA MET A 4 43.45 -38.80 19.94
C MET A 4 43.55 -38.45 21.42
N LYS A 5 42.62 -37.61 21.91
CA LYS A 5 41.93 -37.61 23.23
C LYS A 5 41.24 -36.25 23.36
N ASN A 6 40.03 -36.05 23.85
CA ASN A 6 38.93 -36.87 24.35
C ASN A 6 37.82 -35.84 24.58
N ILE A 7 36.67 -35.92 23.91
CA ILE A 7 35.43 -35.33 24.42
C ILE A 7 34.35 -36.39 24.32
N ASN A 8 33.69 -36.60 25.46
CA ASN A 8 32.87 -37.73 25.81
C ASN A 8 31.63 -37.92 24.93
N ARG A 9 31.27 -39.22 24.83
CA ARG A 9 30.01 -39.75 24.33
C ARG A 9 28.82 -39.19 25.11
N GLY A 10 27.85 -38.68 24.35
CA GLY A 10 26.49 -38.39 24.79
C GLY A 10 25.72 -37.83 23.61
N ASP A 11 24.75 -38.59 23.13
CA ASP A 11 23.67 -38.17 22.23
C ASP A 11 23.99 -38.09 20.73
N PHE A 12 24.21 -39.29 20.16
CA PHE A 12 23.76 -39.61 18.81
C PHE A 12 22.22 -39.63 18.79
N GLU A 13 21.60 -38.47 18.65
CA GLU A 13 20.25 -38.33 18.12
C GLU A 13 20.08 -36.87 17.70
N THR A 14 19.55 -36.63 16.49
CA THR A 14 19.36 -35.33 15.80
C THR A 14 20.50 -34.81 14.92
N MET A 15 21.07 -35.68 14.08
CA MET A 15 21.59 -35.28 12.76
C MET A 15 20.42 -35.03 11.78
N GLU A 16 19.56 -34.06 12.12
CA GLU A 16 18.52 -33.53 11.23
C GLU A 16 18.43 -32.00 11.36
N LEU A 17 19.59 -31.33 11.45
CA LEU A 17 19.69 -29.89 11.65
C LEU A 17 20.55 -29.17 10.60
N LEU A 18 20.48 -29.58 9.33
CA LEU A 18 21.16 -28.89 8.22
C LEU A 18 20.31 -28.60 6.99
N LEU A 19 18.97 -28.63 7.09
CA LEU A 19 18.06 -28.20 6.01
C LEU A 19 16.92 -27.28 6.48
N SER A 20 17.09 -26.53 7.58
CA SER A 20 16.11 -25.49 7.92
C SER A 20 16.40 -24.21 7.12
N LYS A 21 15.57 -23.99 6.09
CA LYS A 21 15.44 -22.74 5.32
C LYS A 21 15.52 -21.50 6.24
N PRO A 22 16.08 -20.38 5.79
CA PRO A 22 16.14 -19.16 6.59
C PRO A 22 14.73 -18.82 7.08
N LYS A 23 14.56 -18.74 8.40
CA LYS A 23 13.35 -18.25 9.04
C LYS A 23 13.17 -16.80 8.58
N ASN A 24 12.38 -16.61 7.52
CA ASN A 24 11.81 -15.33 7.16
C ASN A 24 11.12 -14.80 8.41
N ARG A 25 11.78 -13.84 9.06
CA ARG A 25 11.20 -13.04 10.13
C ARG A 25 10.19 -12.13 9.44
N PHE A 26 9.00 -12.66 9.18
CA PHE A 26 7.88 -11.88 8.67
C PHE A 26 7.56 -10.83 9.73
N ILE A 27 8.04 -9.62 9.53
CA ILE A 27 7.46 -8.45 10.19
C ILE A 27 6.08 -8.32 9.54
N ARG A 28 5.08 -8.85 10.24
CA ARG A 28 3.67 -8.64 9.92
C ARG A 28 3.41 -7.17 10.18
N ILE A 29 3.52 -6.35 9.13
CA ILE A 29 2.95 -5.00 9.12
C ILE A 29 1.48 -5.21 9.50
N GLN A 30 1.10 -4.75 10.69
CA GLN A 30 -0.18 -5.06 11.29
C GLN A 30 -1.30 -4.63 10.34
N SER A 31 -2.22 -5.56 10.04
CA SER A 31 -3.49 -5.27 9.40
C SER A 31 -4.34 -4.47 10.39
N ASN A 32 -4.14 -3.15 10.44
CA ASN A 32 -4.83 -2.28 11.38
C ASN A 32 -6.03 -1.60 10.70
N THR A 33 -7.16 -2.31 10.63
CA THR A 33 -8.48 -1.65 10.53
C THR A 33 -8.76 -0.77 11.76
N SER A 34 -7.96 -0.86 12.82
CA SER A 34 -7.93 0.03 13.99
C SER A 34 -7.71 1.50 13.61
N ILE A 35 -7.03 1.79 12.50
CA ILE A 35 -6.70 3.17 12.09
C ILE A 35 -7.95 3.98 11.72
N CYS A 36 -8.97 3.32 11.15
CA CYS A 36 -10.27 3.94 10.89
C CYS A 36 -11.12 4.11 12.17
N LYS A 37 -10.80 3.38 13.26
CA LYS A 37 -11.55 3.42 14.53
C LYS A 37 -10.96 4.43 15.51
N GLU A 38 -9.63 4.56 15.59
CA GLU A 38 -8.96 5.47 16.52
C GLU A 38 -8.95 6.93 16.04
N ASN A 39 -8.84 7.14 14.72
CA ASN A 39 -9.05 8.41 14.08
C ASN A 39 -10.28 8.27 13.18
N LYS A 40 -11.28 9.15 13.31
CA LYS A 40 -12.51 9.15 12.47
C LYS A 40 -12.17 9.50 11.01
N ILE A 41 -11.39 8.66 10.34
CA ILE A 41 -10.96 8.86 8.96
C ILE A 41 -12.16 8.59 8.07
N VAL A 42 -12.58 9.61 7.34
CA VAL A 42 -13.66 9.51 6.35
C VAL A 42 -13.04 9.44 4.97
N LEU A 43 -13.31 8.34 4.26
CA LEU A 43 -12.81 8.10 2.91
C LEU A 43 -13.82 8.64 1.88
N ILE A 44 -13.40 9.58 1.06
CA ILE A 44 -14.26 10.25 0.07
C ILE A 44 -13.74 10.01 -1.35
N HIS A 45 -14.60 9.46 -2.19
CA HIS A 45 -14.43 9.41 -3.64
C HIS A 45 -15.20 10.56 -4.31
N TYR A 46 -14.57 11.18 -5.32
CA TYR A 46 -15.16 12.28 -6.09
C TYR A 46 -15.41 11.84 -7.53
N THR A 47 -16.55 12.23 -8.09
CA THR A 47 -16.86 12.00 -9.50
C THR A 47 -17.80 13.09 -10.04
N PHE A 48 -17.80 13.24 -11.37
CA PHE A 48 -18.74 14.11 -12.08
C PHE A 48 -20.00 13.37 -12.55
N CYS A 49 -19.96 12.03 -12.62
CA CYS A 49 -21.01 11.23 -13.25
C CYS A 49 -22.27 11.15 -12.38
N GLY A 50 -23.45 11.13 -13.02
CA GLY A 50 -24.76 11.09 -12.37
C GLY A 50 -25.07 9.78 -11.65
N THR A 51 -24.59 8.66 -12.20
CA THR A 51 -24.72 7.32 -11.62
C THR A 51 -23.34 6.77 -11.35
N PHE A 52 -23.15 6.31 -10.11
CA PHE A 52 -21.94 5.63 -9.66
C PHE A 52 -22.37 4.29 -9.08
N GLU A 53 -22.52 3.31 -9.96
CA GLU A 53 -22.70 1.92 -9.56
C GLU A 53 -21.36 1.21 -9.66
N LEU A 54 -20.97 0.58 -8.55
CA LEU A 54 -19.68 -0.08 -8.42
C LEU A 54 -19.93 -1.53 -8.03
N ASP A 55 -19.45 -2.46 -8.85
CA ASP A 55 -19.44 -3.88 -8.49
C ASP A 55 -18.43 -4.09 -7.36
N LEU A 56 -18.92 -4.33 -6.14
CA LEU A 56 -18.07 -4.58 -4.97
C LEU A 56 -17.34 -5.93 -5.03
N ASN A 57 -17.61 -6.77 -6.03
CA ASN A 57 -16.82 -7.98 -6.29
C ASN A 57 -15.63 -7.72 -7.24
N ARG A 58 -15.53 -6.52 -7.81
CA ARG A 58 -14.46 -6.18 -8.75
C ARG A 58 -13.10 -6.18 -8.07
N ILE A 59 -12.15 -6.84 -8.75
CA ILE A 59 -10.72 -6.76 -8.46
C ILE A 59 -10.06 -6.08 -9.66
N TYR A 60 -9.41 -4.94 -9.41
CA TYR A 60 -8.66 -4.21 -10.42
C TYR A 60 -7.35 -4.92 -10.72
N SER A 61 -7.11 -5.19 -12.00
CA SER A 61 -5.81 -5.67 -12.44
C SER A 61 -4.80 -4.52 -12.38
N GLN A 62 -3.63 -4.83 -11.88
CA GLN A 62 -2.46 -3.97 -12.01
C GLN A 62 -1.79 -4.38 -13.32
N SER A 63 -1.82 -3.52 -14.34
CA SER A 63 -1.27 -3.83 -15.67
C SER A 63 0.24 -4.05 -15.57
N ILE A 64 0.66 -5.32 -15.51
CA ILE A 64 2.06 -5.74 -15.39
C ILE A 64 2.90 -5.15 -16.53
N LYS A 65 2.37 -5.13 -17.76
CA LYS A 65 3.08 -4.66 -18.96
C LYS A 65 3.40 -3.17 -18.94
N MET A 66 2.56 -2.32 -18.33
CA MET A 66 2.84 -0.89 -18.18
C MET A 66 3.63 -0.58 -16.89
N GLN A 67 3.47 -1.38 -15.84
CA GLN A 67 4.04 -1.12 -14.52
C GLN A 67 5.49 -1.61 -14.37
N ASP A 68 5.94 -2.54 -15.22
CA ASP A 68 7.35 -2.94 -15.25
C ASP A 68 8.28 -1.90 -15.88
N PHE A 69 7.73 -0.88 -16.55
CA PHE A 69 8.46 0.19 -17.23
C PHE A 69 8.10 1.61 -16.78
N VAL A 70 7.06 1.81 -15.96
CA VAL A 70 6.58 3.16 -15.61
C VAL A 70 6.12 3.20 -14.16
N ILE A 71 6.78 4.05 -13.33
CA ILE A 71 6.29 5.22 -12.55
C ILE A 71 4.77 5.27 -12.16
N ALA A 72 4.04 4.17 -12.23
CA ALA A 72 2.59 4.20 -12.25
C ALA A 72 2.03 3.94 -10.85
N LYS A 73 1.11 4.80 -10.47
CA LYS A 73 0.22 4.59 -9.32
C LYS A 73 -0.66 3.35 -9.55
N PRO A 74 -1.19 2.72 -8.47
CA PRO A 74 -2.05 1.55 -8.62
C PRO A 74 -3.38 1.92 -9.31
N SER A 75 -3.95 0.96 -10.02
CA SER A 75 -5.30 1.04 -10.56
C SER A 75 -6.32 0.60 -9.50
N GLY A 76 -7.38 1.37 -9.31
CA GLY A 76 -8.41 1.05 -8.32
C GLY A 76 -9.38 2.19 -8.04
N LEU A 77 -10.20 2.02 -7.02
CA LEU A 77 -11.05 3.06 -6.46
C LEU A 77 -10.20 4.03 -5.64
N TRP A 78 -9.93 5.19 -6.22
CA TRP A 78 -9.20 6.27 -5.59
C TRP A 78 -10.09 7.07 -4.64
N PHE A 79 -9.56 7.44 -3.48
CA PHE A 79 -10.23 8.27 -2.50
C PHE A 79 -9.24 9.22 -1.82
N SER A 80 -9.79 10.24 -1.17
CA SER A 80 -9.06 11.16 -0.29
C SER A 80 -9.66 11.10 1.11
N MET A 81 -8.89 11.56 2.11
CA MET A 81 -9.39 11.68 3.47
C MET A 81 -10.06 13.05 3.67
N GLU A 82 -11.29 13.07 4.20
CA GLU A 82 -12.07 14.32 4.36
C GLU A 82 -11.47 15.26 5.41
N ASN A 83 -10.88 14.72 6.46
CA ASN A 83 -10.33 15.47 7.59
C ASN A 83 -8.92 16.04 7.32
N ALA A 84 -8.42 15.92 6.10
CA ALA A 84 -7.15 16.48 5.68
C ALA A 84 -7.38 17.61 4.65
N ASP A 85 -6.33 18.33 4.25
CA ASP A 85 -6.33 19.21 3.07
C ASP A 85 -6.45 18.35 1.79
N GLY A 86 -7.58 17.65 1.67
CA GLY A 86 -7.78 16.53 0.76
C GLY A 86 -7.95 16.94 -0.70
N TRP A 87 -8.21 15.95 -1.55
CA TRP A 87 -8.22 16.10 -3.01
C TRP A 87 -9.07 17.28 -3.52
N LYS A 88 -10.25 17.50 -2.91
CA LYS A 88 -11.11 18.63 -3.26
C LYS A 88 -10.43 19.98 -3.05
N LYS A 89 -9.77 20.18 -1.91
CA LYS A 89 -9.09 21.43 -1.61
C LYS A 89 -7.93 21.63 -2.58
N TRP A 90 -7.10 20.61 -2.76
CA TRP A 90 -6.00 20.66 -3.73
C TRP A 90 -6.48 21.01 -5.15
N CYS A 91 -7.56 20.39 -5.62
CA CYS A 91 -8.17 20.70 -6.91
C CYS A 91 -8.64 22.16 -7.02
N ILE A 92 -9.28 22.71 -5.99
CA ILE A 92 -9.77 24.09 -5.99
C ILE A 92 -8.59 25.08 -5.96
N ASP A 93 -7.63 24.86 -5.08
CA ASP A 93 -6.48 25.75 -4.89
C ASP A 93 -5.56 25.82 -6.14
N ASN A 94 -5.56 24.76 -6.95
CA ASN A 94 -4.72 24.64 -8.15
C ASN A 94 -5.50 24.76 -9.47
N ASP A 95 -6.78 25.11 -9.44
CA ASP A 95 -7.69 25.13 -10.61
C ASP A 95 -7.64 23.82 -11.43
N PHE A 96 -7.51 22.69 -10.73
CA PHE A 96 -7.34 21.37 -11.33
C PHE A 96 -8.67 20.64 -11.41
N HIS A 97 -9.36 20.76 -12.54
CA HIS A 97 -10.62 20.09 -12.82
C HIS A 97 -11.70 20.22 -11.71
N PRO A 98 -11.98 21.42 -11.19
CA PRO A 98 -12.97 21.60 -10.12
C PRO A 98 -14.38 21.09 -10.52
N GLU A 99 -14.69 21.09 -11.82
CA GLU A 99 -15.94 20.55 -12.37
C GLU A 99 -16.12 19.04 -12.14
N LYS A 100 -15.04 18.31 -11.83
CA LYS A 100 -15.07 16.87 -11.54
C LYS A 100 -15.45 16.53 -10.09
N LEU A 101 -15.61 17.53 -9.24
CA LEU A 101 -15.91 17.38 -7.81
C LEU A 101 -17.41 17.47 -7.48
N LYS A 102 -18.28 17.34 -8.48
CA LYS A 102 -19.73 17.56 -8.36
C LYS A 102 -20.40 16.60 -7.36
N ARG A 103 -19.94 15.35 -7.31
CA ARG A 103 -20.49 14.35 -6.40
C ARG A 103 -19.44 13.77 -5.49
N GLN A 104 -19.89 13.43 -4.28
CA GLN A 104 -19.08 12.86 -3.23
C GLN A 104 -19.69 11.56 -2.75
N PHE A 105 -18.85 10.54 -2.66
CA PHE A 105 -19.23 9.24 -2.16
C PHE A 105 -18.39 8.90 -0.94
N LYS A 106 -19.06 8.61 0.16
CA LYS A 106 -18.40 8.07 1.35
C LYS A 106 -18.18 6.58 1.16
N ILE A 107 -16.95 6.15 1.43
CA ILE A 107 -16.55 4.73 1.42
C ILE A 107 -16.44 4.25 2.86
N GLU A 108 -17.05 3.11 3.14
CA GLU A 108 -16.89 2.37 4.39
C GLU A 108 -16.19 1.04 4.09
N LEU A 109 -15.11 0.76 4.81
CA LEU A 109 -14.38 -0.50 4.69
C LEU A 109 -14.98 -1.57 5.63
N LYS A 110 -14.84 -2.84 5.26
CA LYS A 110 -15.14 -3.96 6.15
C LYS A 110 -14.14 -3.99 7.30
N GLU A 111 -14.57 -4.48 8.46
CA GLU A 111 -13.72 -4.57 9.66
C GLU A 111 -12.50 -5.48 9.48
N ASN A 112 -12.58 -6.46 8.57
CA ASN A 112 -11.50 -7.38 8.24
C ASN A 112 -10.78 -7.02 6.92
N ALA A 113 -11.00 -5.82 6.38
CA ALA A 113 -10.31 -5.37 5.17
C ALA A 113 -8.80 -5.31 5.41
N ASN A 114 -8.03 -5.99 4.56
CA ASN A 114 -6.58 -5.99 4.65
C ASN A 114 -5.99 -4.84 3.83
N ILE A 115 -5.88 -3.67 4.44
CA ILE A 115 -5.41 -2.44 3.80
C ILE A 115 -4.02 -2.08 4.34
N LEU A 116 -3.07 -1.84 3.43
CA LEU A 116 -1.78 -1.28 3.79
C LEU A 116 -1.99 0.15 4.29
N SER A 117 -1.38 0.48 5.42
CA SER A 117 -1.41 1.84 5.95
C SER A 117 0.00 2.42 6.03
N ILE A 118 0.18 3.63 5.52
CA ILE A 118 1.40 4.42 5.61
C ILE A 118 1.07 5.72 6.34
N ASN A 119 1.54 5.84 7.58
CA ASN A 119 1.20 6.96 8.46
C ASN A 119 2.39 7.85 8.82
N ASN A 120 3.60 7.34 8.63
CA ASN A 120 4.83 8.04 8.97
C ASN A 120 5.96 7.64 8.00
N ASP A 121 7.09 8.33 8.11
CA ASP A 121 8.26 8.09 7.26
C ASP A 121 8.84 6.68 7.38
N ASN A 122 8.72 6.05 8.55
CA ASN A 122 9.18 4.69 8.75
C ASN A 122 8.31 3.68 7.99
N ASP A 123 6.98 3.82 8.04
CA ASP A 123 6.05 2.99 7.26
C ASP A 123 6.34 3.13 5.76
N PHE A 124 6.62 4.36 5.31
CA PHE A 124 6.96 4.66 3.92
C PHE A 124 8.26 3.95 3.50
N ASN A 125 9.32 4.12 4.30
CA ASN A 125 10.62 3.51 4.04
C ASN A 125 10.52 1.97 4.02
N GLU A 126 9.78 1.37 4.95
CA GLU A 126 9.60 -0.09 5.01
C GLU A 126 8.77 -0.62 3.83
N PHE A 127 7.71 0.10 3.43
CA PHE A 127 6.95 -0.22 2.22
C PHE A 127 7.86 -0.24 0.99
N GLU A 128 8.64 0.81 0.81
CA GLU A 128 9.55 0.96 -0.30
C GLU A 128 10.64 -0.12 -0.31
N LYS A 129 11.28 -0.34 0.84
CA LYS A 129 12.29 -1.39 1.00
C LYS A 129 11.74 -2.77 0.63
N ARG A 130 10.49 -3.06 0.99
CA ARG A 130 9.86 -4.36 0.72
C ARG A 130 9.45 -4.54 -0.74
N TYR A 131 8.90 -3.50 -1.35
CA TYR A 131 8.23 -3.64 -2.65
C TYR A 131 8.94 -2.96 -3.81
N ARG A 132 10.04 -2.22 -3.61
CA ARG A 132 10.82 -1.68 -4.72
C ARG A 132 11.39 -2.80 -5.60
N LYS A 133 11.47 -2.52 -6.90
CA LYS A 133 12.23 -3.32 -7.85
C LYS A 133 13.71 -2.97 -7.65
N ILE A 134 14.47 -3.89 -7.06
CA ILE A 134 15.93 -3.77 -6.99
C ILE A 134 16.46 -4.03 -8.40
N ALA A 135 17.10 -3.04 -9.03
CA ALA A 135 17.84 -3.25 -10.27
C ALA A 135 19.06 -4.14 -9.97
N SER A 136 19.48 -4.95 -10.94
CA SER A 136 20.63 -5.87 -10.78
C SER A 136 21.94 -5.17 -10.45
N ASP A 137 22.03 -3.87 -10.74
CA ASP A 137 23.15 -3.02 -10.36
C ASP A 137 22.68 -2.17 -9.17
N GLU A 138 23.32 -2.37 -8.02
CA GLU A 138 23.05 -1.78 -6.69
C GLU A 138 23.21 -0.25 -6.63
N THR A 139 22.93 0.47 -7.71
CA THR A 139 22.88 1.93 -7.67
C THR A 139 21.70 2.35 -6.81
N GLU A 140 22.00 3.03 -5.71
CA GLU A 140 21.09 3.70 -4.76
C GLU A 140 20.17 4.77 -5.40
N ASN A 141 19.89 4.68 -6.70
CA ASN A 141 19.03 5.62 -7.38
C ASN A 141 17.58 5.44 -6.89
N SER A 142 17.04 6.52 -6.33
CA SER A 142 15.70 6.69 -5.76
C SER A 142 14.53 6.55 -6.76
N PHE A 143 14.82 6.15 -7.99
CA PHE A 143 13.87 6.06 -9.11
C PHE A 143 13.33 4.64 -9.35
N GLN A 144 13.51 3.73 -8.40
CA GLN A 144 13.04 2.35 -8.56
C GLN A 144 11.50 2.26 -8.45
N PRO A 145 10.84 1.56 -9.40
CA PRO A 145 9.39 1.38 -9.35
C PRO A 145 8.97 0.41 -8.24
N ILE A 146 7.73 0.54 -7.80
CA ILE A 146 7.10 -0.41 -6.88
C ILE A 146 6.59 -1.62 -7.66
N LYS A 147 6.90 -2.83 -7.17
CA LYS A 147 6.34 -4.10 -7.63
C LYS A 147 4.90 -4.24 -7.15
N TRP A 148 3.97 -3.51 -7.76
CA TRP A 148 2.54 -3.57 -7.42
C TRP A 148 1.97 -4.98 -7.50
N SER A 149 2.48 -5.82 -8.41
CA SER A 149 2.11 -7.24 -8.51
C SER A 149 2.39 -8.06 -7.25
N MET A 150 3.34 -7.62 -6.40
CA MET A 150 3.55 -8.18 -5.06
C MET A 150 2.62 -7.53 -4.04
N VAL A 151 2.48 -6.20 -4.06
CA VAL A 151 1.62 -5.47 -3.12
C VAL A 151 0.17 -5.97 -3.15
N ILE A 152 -0.38 -6.25 -4.33
CA ILE A 152 -1.77 -6.72 -4.46
C ILE A 152 -2.00 -8.15 -3.96
N LYS A 153 -0.95 -8.95 -3.80
CA LYS A 153 -1.05 -10.28 -3.17
C LYS A 153 -1.14 -10.14 -1.66
N ASP A 154 -0.51 -9.11 -1.12
CA ASP A 154 -0.36 -8.89 0.31
C ASP A 154 -1.48 -8.00 0.87
N TYR A 155 -2.13 -7.16 0.06
CA TYR A 155 -3.16 -6.22 0.49
C TYR A 155 -4.29 -6.04 -0.54
N GLN A 156 -5.43 -5.52 -0.08
CA GLN A 156 -6.61 -5.19 -0.88
C GLN A 156 -6.65 -3.70 -1.31
N GLY A 157 -5.80 -2.88 -0.70
CA GLY A 157 -5.68 -1.45 -0.96
C GLY A 157 -4.55 -0.83 -0.15
N ILE A 158 -4.37 0.47 -0.35
CA ILE A 158 -3.42 1.31 0.40
C ILE A 158 -4.11 2.58 0.89
N ILE A 159 -3.81 3.01 2.12
CA ILE A 159 -4.16 4.30 2.71
C ILE A 159 -2.87 5.00 3.15
N ILE A 160 -2.73 6.26 2.76
CA ILE A 160 -1.69 7.17 3.22
C ILE A 160 -2.36 8.29 4.01
N THR A 161 -2.11 8.31 5.31
CA THR A 161 -2.82 9.20 6.25
C THR A 161 -2.13 10.54 6.48
N LYS A 162 -0.90 10.70 5.97
CA LYS A 162 -0.12 11.93 6.03
C LYS A 162 0.43 12.23 4.65
N TYR A 163 0.32 13.47 4.18
CA TYR A 163 1.01 13.89 2.97
C TYR A 163 2.53 14.02 3.20
N PHE A 164 3.33 13.35 2.37
CA PHE A 164 4.79 13.32 2.45
C PHE A 164 5.39 14.18 1.33
N GLU A 165 5.37 15.50 1.50
CA GLU A 165 5.77 16.45 0.45
C GLU A 165 7.19 16.17 -0.07
N GLU A 166 8.16 15.95 0.81
CA GLU A 166 9.56 15.70 0.43
C GLU A 166 9.74 14.38 -0.36
N ARG A 167 8.80 13.42 -0.20
CA ARG A 167 8.83 12.13 -0.90
C ARG A 167 8.35 12.22 -2.33
N ARG A 168 7.61 13.27 -2.71
CA ARG A 168 7.11 13.43 -4.09
C ARG A 168 8.23 13.57 -5.12
N LEU A 169 9.38 14.11 -4.71
CA LEU A 169 10.55 14.31 -5.55
C LEU A 169 11.54 13.14 -5.49
N SER A 170 11.53 12.38 -4.39
CA SER A 170 12.46 11.28 -4.14
C SER A 170 11.85 9.88 -4.33
N SER A 171 10.56 9.76 -4.67
CA SER A 171 9.89 8.47 -4.84
C SER A 171 8.88 8.54 -5.97
N MET A 172 9.23 8.01 -7.14
CA MET A 172 8.44 8.16 -8.37
C MET A 172 7.02 7.62 -8.27
N TRP A 173 6.81 6.52 -7.55
CA TRP A 173 5.48 5.93 -7.35
C TRP A 173 4.56 6.83 -6.51
N TYR A 174 5.16 7.66 -5.65
CA TYR A 174 4.47 8.64 -4.82
C TYR A 174 4.26 9.96 -5.57
N ASN A 175 5.03 10.21 -6.64
CA ASN A 175 4.90 11.43 -7.41
C ASN A 175 3.47 11.59 -7.97
N GLY A 176 2.95 12.80 -7.84
CA GLY A 176 1.58 13.16 -8.18
C GLY A 176 0.54 12.72 -7.17
N TRP A 177 0.87 12.00 -6.09
CA TRP A 177 0.02 12.13 -4.91
C TRP A 177 0.16 13.56 -4.42
N ASN A 178 -0.99 14.19 -4.24
CA ASN A 178 -1.10 15.63 -3.98
C ASN A 178 -1.81 15.92 -2.66
N CYS A 179 -2.31 14.88 -1.99
CA CYS A 179 -2.99 14.94 -0.71
C CYS A 179 -2.98 13.55 -0.06
N GLU A 180 -3.45 13.49 1.17
CA GLU A 180 -3.79 12.26 1.88
C GLU A 180 -4.93 11.51 1.17
N GLY A 181 -4.83 10.19 1.18
CA GLY A 181 -5.78 9.35 0.48
C GLY A 181 -5.21 7.98 0.16
N GLY A 182 -5.77 7.35 -0.87
CA GLY A 182 -5.36 6.01 -1.20
C GLY A 182 -6.16 5.40 -2.33
N CYS A 183 -5.94 4.11 -2.52
CA CYS A 183 -6.50 3.34 -3.63
C CYS A 183 -6.89 1.94 -3.14
N ILE A 184 -8.14 1.53 -3.39
CA ILE A 184 -8.61 0.17 -3.16
C ILE A 184 -8.70 -0.55 -4.49
N TRP A 185 -7.96 -1.65 -4.66
CA TRP A 185 -7.96 -2.45 -5.88
C TRP A 185 -8.74 -3.76 -5.73
N ASP A 186 -9.00 -4.25 -4.52
CA ASP A 186 -9.95 -5.34 -4.28
C ASP A 186 -11.18 -4.78 -3.55
N LEU A 187 -12.26 -4.56 -4.31
CA LEU A 187 -13.46 -3.91 -3.78
C LEU A 187 -14.24 -4.77 -2.81
N ARG A 188 -13.88 -6.05 -2.64
CA ARG A 188 -14.46 -6.89 -1.60
C ARG A 188 -14.07 -6.38 -0.21
N ALA A 189 -13.07 -5.50 -0.09
CA ALA A 189 -12.73 -4.76 1.12
C ALA A 189 -13.75 -3.67 1.48
N VAL A 190 -14.55 -3.21 0.52
CA VAL A 190 -15.57 -2.17 0.73
C VAL A 190 -16.83 -2.82 1.30
N LYS A 191 -17.33 -2.26 2.41
CA LYS A 191 -18.61 -2.62 3.02
C LYS A 191 -19.75 -1.87 2.34
N GLU A 192 -19.56 -0.57 2.12
CA GLU A 192 -20.57 0.31 1.54
C GLU A 192 -19.92 1.47 0.80
N ILE A 193 -20.57 1.91 -0.28
CA ILE A 193 -20.33 3.21 -0.89
C ILE A 193 -21.67 3.94 -1.04
N ARG A 194 -21.76 5.16 -0.52
CA ARG A 194 -23.00 5.95 -0.55
C ARG A 194 -22.74 7.39 -0.93
N ILE A 195 -23.67 7.98 -1.69
CA ILE A 195 -23.62 9.39 -2.01
C ILE A 195 -23.84 10.23 -0.75
N ILE A 196 -23.08 11.31 -0.62
CA ILE A 196 -23.24 12.29 0.47
C ILE A 196 -23.39 13.73 -0.03
N LYS A 197 -23.05 13.99 -1.29
CA LYS A 197 -23.25 15.27 -1.98
C LYS A 197 -23.33 15.05 -3.48
#